data_AF-A0A4S3IYS0-F1
#
_entry.id   AF-A0A4S3IYS0-F1
#
_cell.length_a   1.000
_cell.length_b   1.000
_cell.length_c   1.000
_cell.angle_alpha   90.00
_cell.angle_beta   90.00
_cell.angle_gamma   90.00
#
_symmetry.space_group_name_H-M   'P 1'
#
loop_
_entity.id
_entity.type
_entity.pdbx_description
1 polymer ?
#
loop_
_entity_poly.entity_id
_entity_poly.type
_entity_poly.pdbx_seq_one_letter_code
_entity_poly.pdbx_strand_id
1 'polypeptide(L)'
;MDTNALIDLVHEMEGQLWVDKVNETHRTSRLCQWVSTFHPDKLACQLDGTFHHGAFNAGMKMVFSDSTTWMVRFPRVGMVCDNYTDEKVAMEVTALSLIHNKTTIPVPRVRAWGPAANNPLGLGPFIMMDFVNGVGLGDLLRDPNAERPSRVMREDISDSDIEVIYRQLANFLLQLFKLNFDRIGSLPSPQAEAESLTPPRPLTFKAHSILQNGGVNTFGDRAQGFATTTEYFQYVVGQDWEQLVHQPNSTVGLYDAKNKYVAFQVLKSLARDLVNVKYDRCKFKLICDDLGLANLIVRSKDDLTVVGVVDLEWSYIGPAQLFGSAPWWLLQDRPVNSTWDCKGDEPPKIAARYFKYLEIFIRVLEEEEAKMPGHNEKELSSLVKWSQASGAMWLHMLLLSGFNDHRSFPFTQLRLHIGATEWARREKEFDKAKECEAFAARKVSELDKYDNALEKMEENKALVDSGNMTKKEFIANALIEPGCIPCSSSLVNKDEMPKDEGLFYKVAAWFSLRAAKLREAARMG
;
A
#
# COMPACT_ATOMS: atom_id res chain seq x y z
N MET A 1 12.80 -1.70 -13.05
CA MET A 1 11.95 -2.68 -12.36
C MET A 1 11.49 -2.08 -11.05
N ASP A 2 10.30 -2.48 -10.59
CA ASP A 2 9.68 -1.88 -9.39
C ASP A 2 10.25 -2.43 -8.08
N THR A 3 10.90 -3.61 -8.14
CA THR A 3 11.46 -4.31 -6.98
C THR A 3 12.96 -4.54 -7.14
N ASN A 4 13.64 -4.63 -6.01
CA ASN A 4 15.04 -4.96 -5.84
C ASN A 4 15.12 -6.35 -5.20
N ALA A 5 15.45 -7.36 -6.01
CA ALA A 5 15.42 -8.75 -5.59
C ALA A 5 16.44 -9.06 -4.49
N LEU A 6 17.58 -8.35 -4.44
CA LEU A 6 18.57 -8.49 -3.36
C LEU A 6 17.92 -8.20 -2.00
N ILE A 7 17.12 -7.14 -1.94
CA ILE A 7 16.39 -6.71 -0.74
C ILE A 7 15.25 -7.69 -0.44
N ASP A 8 14.50 -8.11 -1.47
CA ASP A 8 13.40 -9.08 -1.32
C ASP A 8 13.89 -10.41 -0.70
N LEU A 9 15.08 -10.89 -1.08
CA LEU A 9 15.66 -12.12 -0.53
C LEU A 9 16.00 -12.01 0.96
N VAL A 10 16.54 -10.87 1.39
CA VAL A 10 16.80 -10.59 2.82
C VAL A 10 15.48 -10.53 3.59
N HIS A 11 14.52 -9.78 3.07
CA HIS A 11 13.19 -9.65 3.65
C HIS A 11 12.45 -10.99 3.76
N GLU A 12 12.61 -11.88 2.78
CA GLU A 12 12.06 -13.24 2.84
C GLU A 12 12.60 -13.99 4.06
N MET A 13 13.92 -13.97 4.28
CA MET A 13 14.55 -14.66 5.40
C MET A 13 14.13 -14.06 6.76
N GLU A 14 14.08 -12.74 6.86
CA GLU A 14 13.62 -12.03 8.06
C GLU A 14 12.16 -12.36 8.38
N GLY A 15 11.28 -12.33 7.37
CA GLY A 15 9.87 -12.66 7.50
C GLY A 15 9.67 -14.11 7.94
N GLN A 16 10.46 -15.04 7.42
CA GLN A 16 10.41 -16.44 7.86
C GLN A 16 10.84 -16.60 9.33
N LEU A 17 11.93 -15.96 9.75
CA LEU A 17 12.37 -15.99 11.15
C LEU A 17 11.32 -15.40 12.10
N TRP A 18 10.65 -14.33 11.68
CA TRP A 18 9.58 -13.73 12.45
C TRP A 18 8.36 -14.66 12.55
N VAL A 19 7.99 -15.34 11.46
CA VAL A 19 6.95 -16.38 11.47
C VAL A 19 7.29 -17.53 12.42
N ASP A 20 8.54 -18.00 12.41
CA ASP A 20 9.02 -19.04 13.32
C ASP A 20 8.81 -18.61 14.79
N LYS A 21 9.11 -17.35 15.10
CA LYS A 21 8.89 -16.74 16.43
C LYS A 21 7.41 -16.61 16.80
N VAL A 22 6.55 -16.20 15.88
CA VAL A 22 5.10 -16.16 16.09
C VAL A 22 4.58 -17.57 16.44
N ASN A 23 4.97 -18.58 15.66
CA ASN A 23 4.59 -19.97 15.91
C ASN A 23 5.07 -20.47 17.27
N GLU A 24 6.31 -20.14 17.66
CA GLU A 24 6.86 -20.51 18.96
C GLU A 24 6.04 -19.89 20.10
N THR A 25 5.71 -18.60 20.03
CA THR A 25 4.91 -17.92 21.07
C THR A 25 3.50 -18.47 21.19
N HIS A 26 2.91 -18.93 20.08
CA HIS A 26 1.63 -19.63 20.07
C HIS A 26 1.75 -21.03 20.70
N ARG A 27 2.71 -21.85 20.23
CA ARG A 27 2.93 -23.22 20.72
C ARG A 27 3.22 -23.26 22.22
N THR A 28 3.93 -22.27 22.73
CA THR A 28 4.27 -22.13 24.15
C THR A 28 3.18 -21.43 24.98
N SER A 29 2.02 -21.13 24.39
CA SER A 29 0.88 -20.41 25.01
C SER A 29 1.19 -18.99 25.52
N ARG A 30 2.41 -18.48 25.31
CA ARG A 30 2.84 -17.13 25.72
C ARG A 30 2.00 -16.05 25.07
N LEU A 31 1.59 -16.26 23.81
CA LEU A 31 0.73 -15.34 23.09
C LEU A 31 -0.64 -15.16 23.78
N CYS A 32 -1.34 -16.27 24.07
CA CYS A 32 -2.64 -16.21 24.75
C CYS A 32 -2.52 -15.63 26.17
N GLN A 33 -1.49 -16.02 26.92
CA GLN A 33 -1.24 -15.48 28.26
C GLN A 33 -1.04 -13.96 28.21
N TRP A 34 -0.26 -13.46 27.25
CA TRP A 34 -0.02 -12.04 27.08
C TRP A 34 -1.29 -11.29 26.66
N VAL A 35 -2.04 -11.79 25.68
CA VAL A 35 -3.32 -11.19 25.23
C VAL A 35 -4.33 -11.13 26.39
N SER A 36 -4.41 -12.19 27.21
CA SER A 36 -5.29 -12.24 28.38
C SER A 36 -5.01 -11.11 29.37
N THR A 37 -3.78 -10.58 29.45
CA THR A 37 -3.46 -9.46 30.37
C THR A 37 -4.15 -8.15 30.00
N PHE A 38 -4.59 -7.99 28.75
CA PHE A 38 -5.32 -6.80 28.28
C PHE A 38 -6.84 -6.93 28.45
N HIS A 39 -7.37 -8.13 28.69
CA HIS A 39 -8.79 -8.29 29.00
C HIS A 39 -9.10 -7.68 30.37
N PRO A 40 -10.18 -6.88 30.53
CA PRO A 40 -10.53 -6.26 31.80
C PRO A 40 -10.56 -7.24 32.98
N ASP A 41 -11.16 -8.41 32.78
CA ASP A 41 -11.26 -9.48 33.78
C ASP A 41 -10.13 -10.52 33.70
N LYS A 42 -9.11 -10.27 32.86
CA LYS A 42 -7.98 -11.18 32.61
C LYS A 42 -8.40 -12.60 32.22
N LEU A 43 -9.48 -12.72 31.45
CA LEU A 43 -10.01 -14.00 31.01
C LEU A 43 -9.03 -14.72 30.09
N ALA A 44 -9.02 -16.04 30.19
CA ALA A 44 -8.26 -16.87 29.26
C ALA A 44 -8.85 -16.76 27.85
N CYS A 45 -7.97 -16.75 26.85
CA CYS A 45 -8.35 -16.81 25.44
C CYS A 45 -7.65 -17.96 24.71
N GLN A 46 -8.23 -18.34 23.58
CA GLN A 46 -7.64 -19.28 22.63
C GLN A 46 -7.71 -18.73 21.21
N LEU A 47 -6.78 -19.17 20.36
CA LEU A 47 -6.83 -18.89 18.94
C LEU A 47 -8.01 -19.65 18.31
N ASP A 48 -8.84 -18.94 17.55
CA ASP A 48 -9.94 -19.51 16.79
C ASP A 48 -9.58 -19.56 15.30
N GLY A 49 -9.42 -20.77 14.77
CA GLY A 49 -9.02 -21.02 13.39
C GLY A 49 -7.52 -20.81 13.13
N THR A 50 -7.20 -20.27 11.97
CA THR A 50 -5.82 -20.07 11.51
C THR A 50 -5.42 -18.59 11.50
N PHE A 51 -4.13 -18.32 11.39
CA PHE A 51 -3.63 -16.96 11.17
C PHE A 51 -4.25 -16.34 9.92
N HIS A 52 -4.82 -15.16 10.09
CA HIS A 52 -5.20 -14.27 9.00
C HIS A 52 -3.96 -13.50 8.55
N HIS A 53 -3.82 -13.21 7.26
CA HIS A 53 -2.73 -12.35 6.80
C HIS A 53 -3.12 -11.59 5.54
N GLY A 54 -2.65 -10.35 5.48
CA GLY A 54 -2.61 -9.54 4.27
C GLY A 54 -1.18 -9.38 3.77
N ALA A 55 -0.99 -8.39 2.90
CA ALA A 55 0.35 -8.03 2.44
C ALA A 55 1.24 -7.56 3.60
N PHE A 56 0.71 -6.69 4.47
CA PHE A 56 1.51 -5.99 5.47
C PHE A 56 1.30 -6.43 6.93
N ASN A 57 0.22 -7.15 7.23
CA ASN A 57 -0.12 -7.53 8.60
C ASN A 57 -0.48 -9.01 8.71
N ALA A 58 -0.15 -9.60 9.86
CA ALA A 58 -0.72 -10.86 10.31
C ALA A 58 -1.75 -10.59 11.41
N GLY A 59 -2.84 -11.33 11.41
CA GLY A 59 -3.97 -11.23 12.33
C GLY A 59 -4.28 -12.58 12.97
N MET A 60 -4.63 -12.55 14.26
CA MET A 60 -4.98 -13.72 15.05
C MET A 60 -6.33 -13.47 15.71
N LYS A 61 -7.33 -14.28 15.37
CA LYS A 61 -8.65 -14.23 15.99
C LYS A 61 -8.58 -14.93 17.34
N MET A 62 -8.73 -14.16 18.42
CA MET A 62 -8.70 -14.66 19.79
C MET A 62 -10.11 -14.68 20.37
N VAL A 63 -10.54 -15.82 20.89
CA VAL A 63 -11.83 -15.99 21.56
C VAL A 63 -11.58 -16.20 23.06
N PHE A 64 -12.16 -15.32 23.87
CA PHE A 64 -12.11 -15.37 25.33
C PHE A 64 -13.16 -16.34 25.88
N SER A 65 -12.99 -16.76 27.13
CA SER A 65 -13.90 -17.69 27.80
C SER A 65 -15.35 -17.20 27.94
N ASP A 66 -15.58 -15.88 27.87
CA ASP A 66 -16.91 -15.24 27.84
C ASP A 66 -17.49 -15.10 26.42
N SER A 67 -16.83 -15.67 25.42
CA SER A 67 -17.12 -15.53 23.98
C SER A 67 -16.83 -14.16 23.37
N THR A 68 -16.24 -13.22 24.11
CA THR A 68 -15.68 -12.00 23.53
C THR A 68 -14.62 -12.39 22.51
N THR A 69 -14.60 -11.73 21.35
CA THR A 69 -13.66 -12.06 20.27
C THR A 69 -12.88 -10.84 19.83
N TRP A 70 -11.55 -10.93 19.87
CA TRP A 70 -10.64 -9.89 19.41
C TRP A 70 -9.80 -10.33 18.21
N MET A 71 -9.38 -9.37 17.39
CA MET A 71 -8.33 -9.53 16.41
C MET A 71 -7.04 -8.93 16.98
N VAL A 72 -6.00 -9.76 17.08
CA VAL A 72 -4.64 -9.33 17.44
C VAL A 72 -3.81 -9.23 16.17
N ARG A 73 -3.29 -8.04 15.87
CA ARG A 73 -2.56 -7.75 14.63
C ARG A 73 -1.12 -7.33 14.89
N PHE A 74 -0.23 -7.76 14.02
CA PHE A 74 1.16 -7.33 13.96
C PHE A 74 1.55 -6.98 12.51
N PRO A 75 2.34 -5.93 12.27
CA PRO A 75 3.02 -5.76 11.00
C PRO A 75 3.93 -6.96 10.70
N ARG A 76 3.94 -7.40 9.46
CA ARG A 76 4.78 -8.51 9.00
C ARG A 76 6.20 -8.01 8.75
N VAL A 77 7.17 -8.58 9.46
CA VAL A 77 8.59 -8.38 9.18
C VAL A 77 8.91 -8.84 7.75
N GLY A 78 9.79 -8.10 7.07
CA GLY A 78 10.10 -8.29 5.65
C GLY A 78 9.07 -7.72 4.68
N MET A 79 7.86 -7.36 5.15
CA MET A 79 6.85 -6.69 4.32
C MET A 79 6.71 -5.21 4.67
N VAL A 80 7.11 -4.81 5.87
CA VAL A 80 7.11 -3.42 6.35
C VAL A 80 8.51 -3.06 6.81
N CYS A 81 8.95 -1.83 6.55
CA CYS A 81 10.26 -1.35 6.98
C CYS A 81 10.24 -1.18 8.51
N ASP A 82 11.12 -1.88 9.22
CA ASP A 82 11.18 -1.92 10.68
C ASP A 82 11.19 -0.52 11.30
N ASN A 83 11.96 0.41 10.72
CA ASN A 83 12.09 1.80 11.17
C ASN A 83 10.76 2.58 11.20
N TYR A 84 9.72 2.12 10.51
CA TYR A 84 8.42 2.78 10.40
C TYR A 84 7.25 1.93 10.89
N THR A 85 7.50 0.72 11.43
CA THR A 85 6.43 -0.18 11.90
C THR A 85 5.62 0.43 13.05
N ASP A 86 6.30 1.07 14.01
CA ASP A 86 5.64 1.75 15.13
C ASP A 86 4.78 2.94 14.65
N GLU A 87 5.32 3.75 13.72
CA GLU A 87 4.63 4.89 13.12
C GLU A 87 3.37 4.41 12.38
N LYS A 88 3.50 3.36 11.57
CA LYS A 88 2.39 2.73 10.84
C LYS A 88 1.26 2.27 11.77
N VAL A 89 1.59 1.58 12.87
CA VAL A 89 0.59 1.10 13.84
C VAL A 89 -0.09 2.27 14.54
N ALA A 90 0.66 3.28 14.98
CA ALA A 90 0.09 4.47 15.63
C ALA A 90 -0.88 5.22 14.71
N MET A 91 -0.56 5.31 13.41
CA MET A 91 -1.42 5.97 12.42
C MET A 91 -2.74 5.23 12.20
N GLU A 92 -2.71 3.90 12.08
CA GLU A 92 -3.94 3.09 11.94
C GLU A 92 -4.84 3.25 13.18
N VAL A 93 -4.27 3.20 14.38
CA VAL A 93 -5.01 3.42 15.64
C VAL A 93 -5.63 4.81 15.69
N THR A 94 -4.90 5.84 15.24
CA THR A 94 -5.39 7.22 15.19
C THR A 94 -6.56 7.35 14.22
N ALA A 95 -6.44 6.77 13.02
CA ALA A 95 -7.49 6.79 12.02
C ALA A 95 -8.76 6.10 12.53
N LEU A 96 -8.63 4.89 13.11
CA LEU A 96 -9.73 4.16 13.73
C LEU A 96 -10.44 4.99 14.81
N SER A 97 -9.67 5.59 15.72
CA SER A 97 -10.21 6.44 16.79
C SER A 97 -10.93 7.68 16.25
N LEU A 98 -10.33 8.37 15.29
CA LEU A 98 -10.92 9.56 14.68
C LEU A 98 -12.24 9.23 13.98
N ILE A 99 -12.26 8.16 13.18
CA ILE A 99 -13.44 7.72 12.43
C ILE A 99 -14.55 7.28 13.40
N HIS A 100 -14.22 6.48 14.40
CA HIS A 100 -15.17 6.04 15.43
C HIS A 100 -15.84 7.23 16.15
N ASN A 101 -15.05 8.24 16.49
CA ASN A 101 -15.53 9.38 17.28
C ASN A 101 -16.28 10.45 16.47
N LYS A 102 -16.05 10.53 15.16
CA LYS A 102 -16.55 11.63 14.32
C LYS A 102 -17.53 11.19 13.23
N THR A 103 -17.73 9.89 13.04
CA THR A 103 -18.58 9.34 11.97
C THR A 103 -19.45 8.21 12.49
N THR A 104 -20.37 7.71 11.66
CA THR A 104 -21.14 6.49 11.92
C THR A 104 -20.57 5.26 11.21
N ILE A 105 -19.36 5.38 10.65
CA ILE A 105 -18.73 4.28 9.89
C ILE A 105 -18.41 3.14 10.87
N PRO A 106 -18.79 1.89 10.56
CA PRO A 106 -18.58 0.78 11.47
C PRO A 106 -17.10 0.34 11.45
N VAL A 107 -16.27 0.96 12.28
CA VAL A 107 -14.85 0.58 12.47
C VAL A 107 -14.68 -0.23 13.76
N PRO A 108 -13.72 -1.19 13.81
CA PRO A 108 -13.45 -1.95 15.02
C PRO A 108 -12.94 -1.05 16.15
N ARG A 109 -13.39 -1.32 17.38
CA ARG A 109 -12.89 -0.61 18.56
C ARG A 109 -11.52 -1.16 18.97
N VAL A 110 -10.53 -0.29 19.06
CA VAL A 110 -9.21 -0.63 19.60
C VAL A 110 -9.32 -0.87 21.11
N ARG A 111 -8.84 -2.02 21.56
CA ARG A 111 -8.80 -2.47 22.96
C ARG A 111 -7.46 -2.21 23.60
N ALA A 112 -6.39 -2.50 22.87
CA ALA A 112 -5.02 -2.22 23.26
C ALA A 112 -4.14 -2.06 22.02
N TRP A 113 -3.04 -1.34 22.15
CA TRP A 113 -2.01 -1.24 21.11
C TRP A 113 -0.70 -0.80 21.76
N GLY A 114 0.42 -0.95 21.07
CA GLY A 114 1.69 -0.45 21.56
C GLY A 114 2.84 -0.58 20.57
N PRO A 115 3.92 0.21 20.77
CA PRO A 115 5.14 0.12 19.98
C PRO A 115 5.86 -1.21 20.25
N ALA A 116 6.82 -1.55 19.39
CA ALA A 116 7.61 -2.77 19.48
C ALA A 116 8.26 -2.96 20.87
N ALA A 117 8.77 -1.87 21.45
CA ALA A 117 9.41 -1.87 22.77
C ALA A 117 8.48 -2.32 23.91
N ASN A 118 7.16 -2.18 23.73
CA ASN A 118 6.15 -2.56 24.73
C ASN A 118 5.64 -3.99 24.54
N ASN A 119 6.13 -4.73 23.54
CA ASN A 119 5.73 -6.10 23.27
C ASN A 119 6.77 -7.09 23.84
N PRO A 120 6.50 -7.73 25.01
CA PRO A 120 7.43 -8.66 25.65
C PRO A 120 7.63 -9.97 24.88
N LEU A 121 6.80 -10.25 23.86
CA LEU A 121 7.00 -11.37 22.96
C LEU A 121 8.03 -11.05 21.87
N GLY A 122 8.39 -9.78 21.69
CA GLY A 122 9.31 -9.31 20.66
C GLY A 122 8.79 -9.59 19.25
N LEU A 123 7.47 -9.52 19.04
CA LEU A 123 6.83 -9.72 17.73
C LEU A 123 6.65 -8.41 16.95
N GLY A 124 7.17 -7.29 17.46
CA GLY A 124 6.98 -5.96 16.89
C GLY A 124 5.81 -5.20 17.54
N PRO A 125 5.42 -4.04 16.99
CA PRO A 125 4.25 -3.31 17.48
C PRO A 125 2.97 -4.08 17.20
N PHE A 126 1.90 -3.73 17.90
CA PHE A 126 0.66 -4.50 17.85
C PHE A 126 -0.59 -3.64 17.98
N ILE A 127 -1.70 -4.17 17.47
CA ILE A 127 -3.07 -3.67 17.69
C ILE A 127 -3.94 -4.84 18.12
N MET A 128 -4.67 -4.69 19.22
CA MET A 128 -5.75 -5.57 19.65
C MET A 128 -7.06 -4.80 19.54
N MET A 129 -8.02 -5.33 18.79
CA MET A 129 -9.29 -4.66 18.52
C MET A 129 -10.43 -5.66 18.43
N ASP A 130 -11.67 -5.18 18.50
CA ASP A 130 -12.84 -6.02 18.31
C ASP A 130 -12.78 -6.77 16.98
N PHE A 131 -13.09 -8.07 17.01
CA PHE A 131 -13.25 -8.85 15.78
C PHE A 131 -14.60 -8.52 15.15
N VAL A 132 -14.59 -8.11 13.88
CA VAL A 132 -15.82 -7.84 13.13
C VAL A 132 -16.30 -9.11 12.45
N ASN A 133 -17.46 -9.61 12.88
CA ASN A 133 -18.10 -10.77 12.26
C ASN A 133 -18.73 -10.39 10.92
N GLY A 134 -18.51 -11.24 9.91
CA GLY A 134 -19.07 -11.08 8.57
C GLY A 134 -18.18 -11.75 7.52
N VAL A 135 -18.36 -11.35 6.27
CA VAL A 135 -17.57 -11.84 5.13
C VAL A 135 -16.82 -10.68 4.50
N GLY A 136 -15.52 -10.85 4.27
CA GLY A 136 -14.71 -9.85 3.56
C GLY A 136 -15.22 -9.68 2.13
N LEU A 137 -15.56 -8.45 1.75
CA LEU A 137 -16.11 -8.17 0.42
C LEU A 137 -15.09 -8.51 -0.68
N GLY A 138 -13.80 -8.31 -0.41
CA GLY A 138 -12.74 -8.67 -1.35
C GLY A 138 -12.70 -10.17 -1.71
N ASP A 139 -13.08 -11.06 -0.79
CA ASP A 139 -13.18 -12.50 -1.05
C ASP A 139 -14.45 -12.87 -1.85
N LEU A 140 -15.55 -12.14 -1.63
CA LEU A 140 -16.81 -12.32 -2.37
C LEU A 140 -16.72 -11.90 -3.83
N LEU A 141 -15.93 -10.85 -4.06
CA LEU A 141 -15.71 -10.26 -5.38
C LEU A 141 -14.64 -10.99 -6.18
N ARG A 142 -13.87 -11.90 -5.58
CA ARG A 142 -12.88 -12.70 -6.32
C ARG A 142 -13.59 -13.75 -7.18
N ASP A 143 -13.12 -13.92 -8.41
CA ASP A 143 -13.57 -15.03 -9.26
C ASP A 143 -13.08 -16.39 -8.70
N PRO A 144 -13.98 -17.29 -8.29
CA PRO A 144 -13.60 -18.59 -7.74
C PRO A 144 -13.04 -19.56 -8.80
N ASN A 145 -13.28 -19.29 -10.09
CA ASN A 145 -12.91 -20.17 -11.20
C ASN A 145 -11.69 -19.68 -11.99
N ALA A 146 -11.11 -18.53 -11.61
CA ALA A 146 -9.96 -17.98 -12.30
C ALA A 146 -8.74 -18.91 -12.19
N GLU A 147 -8.22 -19.38 -13.33
CA GLU A 147 -6.98 -20.17 -13.39
C GLU A 147 -5.80 -19.44 -12.75
N ARG A 148 -5.79 -18.11 -12.88
CA ARG A 148 -4.83 -17.21 -12.25
C ARG A 148 -5.58 -16.23 -11.36
N PRO A 149 -5.57 -16.44 -10.03
CA PRO A 149 -6.21 -15.51 -9.10
C PRO A 149 -5.68 -14.09 -9.29
N SER A 150 -6.59 -13.15 -9.48
CA SER A 150 -6.31 -11.71 -9.52
C SER A 150 -7.12 -10.99 -8.45
N ARG A 151 -6.79 -9.72 -8.17
CA ARG A 151 -7.63 -8.85 -7.33
C ARG A 151 -8.79 -8.25 -8.10
N VAL A 152 -8.85 -8.44 -9.42
CA VAL A 152 -9.92 -7.90 -10.25
C VAL A 152 -11.23 -8.57 -9.86
N MET A 153 -12.23 -7.73 -9.64
CA MET A 153 -13.60 -8.14 -9.35
C MET A 153 -14.15 -9.10 -10.43
N ARG A 154 -14.83 -10.19 -10.02
CA ARG A 154 -15.53 -11.16 -10.87
C ARG A 154 -16.50 -10.47 -11.83
N GLU A 155 -16.66 -10.99 -13.03
CA GLU A 155 -17.42 -10.32 -14.11
C GLU A 155 -18.94 -10.49 -14.00
N ASP A 156 -19.40 -11.53 -13.31
CA ASP A 156 -20.80 -11.95 -13.22
C ASP A 156 -21.57 -11.32 -12.04
N ILE A 157 -20.96 -10.38 -11.32
CA ILE A 157 -21.67 -9.57 -10.31
C ILE A 157 -22.67 -8.64 -10.98
N SER A 158 -23.88 -8.56 -10.43
CA SER A 158 -24.94 -7.72 -10.98
C SER A 158 -24.66 -6.24 -10.75
N ASP A 159 -25.07 -5.37 -11.68
CA ASP A 159 -24.96 -3.93 -11.50
C ASP A 159 -25.75 -3.44 -10.27
N SER A 160 -26.82 -4.15 -9.90
CA SER A 160 -27.61 -3.86 -8.70
C SER A 160 -26.80 -4.08 -7.41
N ASP A 161 -26.06 -5.19 -7.33
CA ASP A 161 -25.21 -5.47 -6.16
C ASP A 161 -24.06 -4.45 -6.06
N ILE A 162 -23.47 -4.09 -7.20
CA ILE A 162 -22.47 -3.01 -7.27
C ILE A 162 -23.04 -1.69 -6.77
N GLU A 163 -24.26 -1.35 -7.18
CA GLU A 163 -24.91 -0.12 -6.72
C GLU A 163 -25.13 -0.13 -5.19
N VAL A 164 -25.56 -1.26 -4.61
CA VAL A 164 -25.72 -1.43 -3.15
C VAL A 164 -24.39 -1.22 -2.41
N ILE A 165 -23.31 -1.79 -2.93
CA ILE A 165 -21.96 -1.66 -2.36
C ILE A 165 -21.49 -0.20 -2.46
N TYR A 166 -21.55 0.38 -3.66
CA TYR A 166 -21.09 1.75 -3.92
C TYR A 166 -21.87 2.78 -3.13
N ARG A 167 -23.16 2.56 -2.88
CA ARG A 167 -24.00 3.48 -2.11
C ARG A 167 -23.54 3.59 -0.66
N GLN A 168 -23.19 2.48 -0.04
CA GLN A 168 -22.66 2.47 1.33
C GLN A 168 -21.28 3.11 1.38
N LEU A 169 -20.40 2.80 0.43
CA LEU A 169 -19.07 3.40 0.38
C LEU A 169 -19.12 4.90 0.06
N ALA A 170 -20.00 5.35 -0.83
CA ALA A 170 -20.24 6.77 -1.09
C ALA A 170 -20.69 7.51 0.18
N ASN A 171 -21.60 6.91 0.96
CA ASN A 171 -22.01 7.46 2.24
C ASN A 171 -20.81 7.60 3.21
N PHE A 172 -19.95 6.58 3.31
CA PHE A 172 -18.75 6.64 4.15
C PHE A 172 -17.76 7.72 3.66
N LEU A 173 -17.50 7.79 2.36
CA LEU A 173 -16.61 8.80 1.78
C LEU A 173 -17.11 10.22 2.03
N LEU A 174 -18.43 10.45 1.96
CA LEU A 174 -19.02 11.75 2.29
C LEU A 174 -18.84 12.12 3.77
N GLN A 175 -18.94 11.15 4.69
CA GLN A 175 -18.65 11.37 6.10
C GLN A 175 -17.17 11.69 6.34
N LEU A 176 -16.25 10.95 5.72
CA LEU A 176 -14.81 11.20 5.79
C LEU A 176 -14.45 12.57 5.20
N PHE A 177 -15.09 12.97 4.09
CA PHE A 177 -14.84 14.25 3.44
C PHE A 177 -15.23 15.46 4.31
N LYS A 178 -16.08 15.29 5.32
CA LYS A 178 -16.39 16.35 6.29
C LYS A 178 -15.25 16.63 7.27
N LEU A 179 -14.31 15.70 7.42
CA LEU A 179 -13.14 15.87 8.28
C LEU A 179 -12.15 16.81 7.58
N ASN A 180 -12.08 18.05 8.05
CA ASN A 180 -11.19 19.08 7.51
C ASN A 180 -9.95 19.25 8.38
N PHE A 181 -8.83 19.48 7.72
CA PHE A 181 -7.54 19.77 8.34
C PHE A 181 -6.87 20.96 7.65
N ASP A 182 -5.99 21.63 8.38
CA ASP A 182 -5.33 22.86 7.93
C ASP A 182 -4.01 22.63 7.22
N ARG A 183 -3.38 21.46 7.41
CA ARG A 183 -2.09 21.10 6.79
C ARG A 183 -2.03 19.64 6.38
N ILE A 184 -1.31 19.35 5.30
CA ILE A 184 -1.01 18.00 4.84
C ILE A 184 0.11 17.42 5.71
N GLY A 185 -0.03 16.17 6.14
CA GLY A 185 0.93 15.52 7.02
C GLY A 185 0.39 14.19 7.57
N SER A 186 1.18 13.53 8.41
CA SER A 186 0.73 12.36 9.17
C SER A 186 -0.28 12.73 10.24
N LEU A 187 -1.10 11.76 10.63
CA LEU A 187 -2.02 11.91 11.75
C LEU A 187 -1.24 12.09 13.07
N PRO A 188 -1.72 12.93 14.00
CA PRO A 188 -1.06 13.10 15.30
C PRO A 188 -1.08 11.78 16.06
N SER A 189 0.04 11.41 16.69
CA SER A 189 0.10 10.18 17.50
C SER A 189 -0.95 10.25 18.62
N PRO A 190 -1.65 9.15 18.96
CA PRO A 190 -2.60 9.14 20.07
C PRO A 190 -1.95 9.43 21.42
N GLN A 191 -0.63 9.29 21.52
CA GLN A 191 0.19 9.53 22.70
C GLN A 191 0.91 10.88 22.68
N ALA A 192 0.84 11.63 21.57
CA ALA A 192 1.47 12.93 21.51
C ALA A 192 0.67 13.93 22.37
N GLU A 193 1.37 14.62 23.28
CA GLU A 193 0.85 15.86 23.85
C GLU A 193 0.51 16.81 22.69
N ALA A 194 -0.55 17.61 22.86
CA ALA A 194 -1.13 18.47 21.83
C ALA A 194 -0.19 19.60 21.31
N GLU A 195 1.12 19.50 21.57
CA GLU A 195 2.11 20.57 21.44
C GLU A 195 2.76 20.68 20.05
N SER A 196 2.63 19.67 19.16
CA SER A 196 3.14 19.82 17.78
C SER A 196 2.12 20.50 16.88
N LEU A 197 2.30 21.80 16.65
CA LEU A 197 1.47 22.61 15.73
C LEU A 197 1.62 22.20 14.24
N THR A 198 2.69 21.47 13.88
CA THR A 198 2.91 20.99 12.51
C THR A 198 2.84 19.46 12.49
N PRO A 199 1.98 18.87 11.63
CA PRO A 199 2.00 17.43 11.48
C PRO A 199 3.33 17.00 10.82
N PRO A 200 3.93 15.87 11.24
CA PRO A 200 5.05 15.26 10.51
C PRO A 200 4.70 15.03 9.04
N ARG A 201 5.69 14.76 8.19
CA ARG A 201 5.43 14.31 6.82
C ARG A 201 4.44 13.13 6.80
N PRO A 202 3.66 12.93 5.73
CA PRO A 202 2.84 11.73 5.57
C PRO A 202 3.69 10.44 5.51
N LEU A 203 3.19 9.34 6.09
CA LEU A 203 3.65 7.98 5.81
C LEU A 203 2.73 7.37 4.75
N THR A 204 3.04 7.62 3.48
CA THR A 204 2.21 7.14 2.35
C THR A 204 2.57 5.71 1.95
N PHE A 205 1.62 5.02 1.32
CA PHE A 205 1.87 3.71 0.73
C PHE A 205 2.98 3.78 -0.33
N LYS A 206 3.00 4.83 -1.15
CA LYS A 206 4.04 5.03 -2.17
C LYS A 206 5.43 5.08 -1.55
N ALA A 207 5.67 6.01 -0.63
CA ALA A 207 6.99 6.19 -0.03
C ALA A 207 7.48 4.91 0.68
N HIS A 208 6.56 4.22 1.37
CA HIS A 208 6.86 2.91 1.95
C HIS A 208 7.20 1.85 0.91
N SER A 209 6.40 1.72 -0.17
CA SER A 209 6.65 0.76 -1.24
C SER A 209 8.00 1.01 -1.92
N ILE A 210 8.37 2.27 -2.16
CA ILE A 210 9.66 2.64 -2.78
C ILE A 210 10.82 2.23 -1.87
N LEU A 211 10.70 2.46 -0.57
CA LEU A 211 11.71 2.05 0.40
C LEU A 211 11.78 0.53 0.52
N GLN A 212 10.65 -0.13 0.77
CA GLN A 212 10.58 -1.55 1.07
C GLN A 212 10.96 -2.40 -0.14
N ASN A 213 10.47 -2.04 -1.33
CA ASN A 213 10.69 -2.84 -2.53
C ASN A 213 11.90 -2.37 -3.33
N GLY A 214 12.20 -1.07 -3.33
CA GLY A 214 13.29 -0.50 -4.13
C GLY A 214 14.59 -0.24 -3.36
N GLY A 215 14.53 -0.17 -2.03
CA GLY A 215 15.67 0.18 -1.18
C GLY A 215 16.00 1.67 -1.13
N VAL A 216 15.11 2.53 -1.63
CA VAL A 216 15.36 3.98 -1.74
C VAL A 216 14.50 4.73 -0.73
N ASN A 217 15.15 5.48 0.16
CA ASN A 217 14.43 6.29 1.15
C ASN A 217 14.03 7.65 0.57
N THR A 218 12.74 7.82 0.30
CA THR A 218 12.16 9.04 -0.29
C THR A 218 11.31 9.85 0.70
N PHE A 219 11.36 9.49 1.98
CA PHE A 219 10.54 10.11 3.00
C PHE A 219 10.89 11.59 3.25
N GLY A 220 12.15 11.99 3.05
CA GLY A 220 12.58 13.37 3.34
C GLY A 220 12.57 13.70 4.84
N ASP A 221 12.50 14.98 5.19
CA ASP A 221 12.46 15.43 6.59
C ASP A 221 11.17 14.99 7.28
N ARG A 222 11.32 14.26 8.40
CA ARG A 222 10.19 13.77 9.20
C ARG A 222 9.34 14.91 9.76
N ALA A 223 9.95 16.05 10.10
CA ALA A 223 9.26 17.16 10.75
C ALA A 223 8.44 18.03 9.78
N GLN A 224 8.50 17.76 8.47
CA GLN A 224 7.96 18.64 7.45
C GLN A 224 6.65 18.11 6.85
N GLY A 225 5.52 18.70 7.26
CA GLY A 225 4.26 18.63 6.52
C GLY A 225 4.19 19.68 5.37
N PHE A 226 3.10 19.68 4.60
CA PHE A 226 2.91 20.57 3.44
C PHE A 226 1.76 21.54 3.65
N ALA A 227 1.91 22.77 3.13
CA ALA A 227 0.88 23.81 3.25
C ALA A 227 -0.02 23.88 2.01
N THR A 228 0.43 23.31 0.88
CA THR A 228 -0.31 23.34 -0.38
C THR A 228 -0.35 21.97 -1.05
N THR A 229 -1.39 21.72 -1.86
CA THR A 229 -1.45 20.54 -2.72
C THR A 229 -0.31 20.53 -3.73
N THR A 230 0.03 21.71 -4.26
CA THR A 230 1.15 21.87 -5.20
C THR A 230 2.45 21.34 -4.61
N GLU A 231 2.83 21.76 -3.40
CA GLU A 231 4.04 21.29 -2.71
C GLU A 231 4.00 19.77 -2.50
N TYR A 232 2.86 19.24 -2.06
CA TYR A 232 2.69 17.81 -1.84
C TYR A 232 2.83 16.99 -3.14
N PHE A 233 2.19 17.40 -4.23
CA PHE A 233 2.31 16.71 -5.52
C PHE A 233 3.75 16.74 -6.04
N GLN A 234 4.46 17.86 -5.89
CA GLN A 234 5.87 17.94 -6.26
C GLN A 234 6.74 16.99 -5.42
N TYR A 235 6.46 16.88 -4.13
CA TYR A 235 7.12 15.93 -3.24
C TYR A 235 6.87 14.49 -3.70
N VAL A 236 5.62 14.08 -3.92
CA VAL A 236 5.25 12.70 -4.30
C VAL A 236 5.79 12.32 -5.68
N VAL A 237 5.68 13.19 -6.69
CA VAL A 237 6.26 12.92 -8.03
C VAL A 237 7.79 12.84 -7.98
N GLY A 238 8.41 13.60 -7.09
CA GLY A 238 9.86 13.51 -6.85
C GLY A 238 10.31 12.11 -6.43
N GLN A 239 9.45 11.32 -5.77
CA GLN A 239 9.82 10.00 -5.27
C GLN A 239 10.07 8.99 -6.41
N ASP A 240 9.29 9.05 -7.50
CA ASP A 240 9.54 8.23 -8.70
C ASP A 240 10.92 8.55 -9.30
N TRP A 241 11.27 9.84 -9.31
CA TRP A 241 12.58 10.28 -9.78
C TRP A 241 13.72 9.74 -8.90
N GLU A 242 13.59 9.84 -7.58
CA GLU A 242 14.60 9.34 -6.65
C GLU A 242 14.81 7.83 -6.80
N GLN A 243 13.73 7.04 -6.92
CA GLN A 243 13.86 5.60 -7.16
C GLN A 243 14.51 5.29 -8.50
N LEU A 244 14.12 5.99 -9.57
CA LEU A 244 14.73 5.84 -10.89
C LEU A 244 16.25 6.06 -10.84
N VAL A 245 16.69 7.11 -10.12
CA VAL A 245 18.10 7.46 -10.00
C VAL A 245 18.87 6.47 -9.13
N HIS A 246 18.32 6.12 -7.96
CA HIS A 246 19.08 5.47 -6.89
C HIS A 246 18.91 3.95 -6.80
N GLN A 247 17.83 3.37 -7.31
CA GLN A 247 17.69 1.91 -7.35
C GLN A 247 18.50 1.36 -8.54
N PRO A 248 19.51 0.48 -8.34
CA PRO A 248 20.40 0.03 -9.40
C PRO A 248 19.67 -0.55 -10.62
N ASN A 249 18.65 -1.38 -10.36
CA ASN A 249 17.89 -2.12 -11.37
C ASN A 249 16.56 -1.44 -11.78
N SER A 250 16.44 -0.11 -11.61
CA SER A 250 15.22 0.65 -11.93
C SER A 250 14.86 0.67 -13.43
N THR A 251 15.81 0.36 -14.32
CA THR A 251 15.64 0.39 -15.79
C THR A 251 16.20 -0.85 -16.47
N VAL A 252 15.71 -1.19 -17.66
CA VAL A 252 16.25 -2.28 -18.50
C VAL A 252 16.80 -1.74 -19.84
N GLY A 253 18.13 -1.69 -19.95
CA GLY A 253 18.81 -1.22 -21.15
C GLY A 253 18.70 0.29 -21.40
N LEU A 254 19.36 0.76 -22.46
CA LEU A 254 19.46 2.19 -22.78
C LEU A 254 18.09 2.80 -23.13
N TYR A 255 17.26 2.07 -23.89
CA TYR A 255 15.98 2.59 -24.34
C TYR A 255 15.02 2.86 -23.18
N ASP A 256 14.85 1.90 -22.25
CA ASP A 256 13.98 2.08 -21.08
C ASP A 256 14.47 3.22 -20.19
N ALA A 257 15.78 3.29 -19.95
CA ALA A 257 16.38 4.33 -19.11
C ALA A 257 16.14 5.74 -19.66
N LYS A 258 16.33 5.94 -20.97
CA LYS A 258 16.08 7.23 -21.63
C LYS A 258 14.60 7.62 -21.56
N ASN A 259 13.70 6.68 -21.86
CA ASN A 259 12.26 6.95 -21.84
C ASN A 259 11.75 7.28 -20.43
N LYS A 260 12.14 6.51 -19.40
CA LYS A 260 11.75 6.80 -18.01
C LYS A 260 12.29 8.14 -17.53
N TYR A 261 13.54 8.47 -17.88
CA TYR A 261 14.13 9.78 -17.56
C TYR A 261 13.25 10.92 -18.07
N VAL A 262 12.93 10.92 -19.38
CA VAL A 262 12.14 11.98 -19.99
C VAL A 262 10.70 11.97 -19.44
N ALA A 263 10.07 10.80 -19.37
CA ALA A 263 8.70 10.64 -18.90
C ALA A 263 8.49 11.20 -17.48
N PHE A 264 9.41 10.92 -16.55
CA PHE A 264 9.29 11.42 -15.17
C PHE A 264 9.61 12.92 -15.04
N GLN A 265 10.48 13.47 -15.89
CA GLN A 265 10.67 14.93 -15.97
C GLN A 265 9.39 15.62 -16.49
N VAL A 266 8.77 15.06 -17.53
CA VAL A 266 7.48 15.55 -18.05
C VAL A 266 6.40 15.46 -16.98
N LEU A 267 6.27 14.33 -16.27
CA LEU A 267 5.32 14.15 -15.17
C LEU A 267 5.53 15.21 -14.06
N LYS A 268 6.79 15.45 -13.68
CA LYS A 268 7.16 16.49 -12.70
C LYS A 268 6.76 17.89 -13.15
N SER A 269 6.87 18.19 -14.45
CA SER A 269 6.42 19.46 -15.03
C SER A 269 4.90 19.61 -15.02
N LEU A 270 4.17 18.52 -15.28
CA LEU A 270 2.70 18.50 -15.38
C LEU A 270 1.99 18.58 -14.03
N ALA A 271 2.64 18.14 -12.96
CA ALA A 271 2.02 18.04 -11.64
C ALA A 271 1.36 19.35 -11.17
N ARG A 272 1.93 20.51 -11.53
CA ARG A 272 1.37 21.83 -11.19
C ARG A 272 0.13 22.20 -12.02
N ASP A 273 0.13 21.81 -13.30
CA ASP A 273 -0.93 22.18 -14.24
C ASP A 273 -2.25 21.44 -13.94
N LEU A 274 -2.15 20.31 -13.24
CA LEU A 274 -3.29 19.47 -12.85
C LEU A 274 -3.76 19.71 -11.41
N VAL A 275 -3.37 20.82 -10.78
CA VAL A 275 -3.87 21.24 -9.47
C VAL A 275 -5.15 22.06 -9.62
N ASN A 276 -6.22 21.66 -8.94
CA ASN A 276 -7.40 22.49 -8.75
C ASN A 276 -7.08 23.66 -7.80
N VAL A 277 -6.99 24.86 -8.35
CA VAL A 277 -6.63 26.08 -7.60
C VAL A 277 -7.57 26.35 -6.42
N LYS A 278 -8.87 25.99 -6.51
CA LYS A 278 -9.83 26.14 -5.39
C LYS A 278 -9.40 25.33 -4.16
N TYR A 279 -8.70 24.21 -4.35
CA TYR A 279 -8.35 23.26 -3.30
C TYR A 279 -6.83 23.19 -3.04
N ASP A 280 -6.05 24.16 -3.52
CA ASP A 280 -4.59 24.14 -3.33
C ASP A 280 -4.22 24.36 -1.85
N ARG A 281 -4.87 25.29 -1.15
CA ARG A 281 -4.50 25.76 0.21
C ARG A 281 -5.50 25.47 1.31
N CYS A 282 -6.58 24.73 1.03
CA CYS A 282 -7.66 24.58 2.02
C CYS A 282 -8.34 23.21 1.96
N LYS A 283 -9.03 22.89 3.07
CA LYS A 283 -9.89 21.70 3.24
C LYS A 283 -9.14 20.38 3.01
N PHE A 284 -7.97 20.19 3.60
CA PHE A 284 -7.29 18.89 3.53
C PHE A 284 -8.11 17.81 4.23
N LYS A 285 -7.98 16.56 3.79
CA LYS A 285 -8.88 15.44 4.14
C LYS A 285 -8.09 14.27 4.70
N LEU A 286 -8.78 13.42 5.46
CA LEU A 286 -8.26 12.11 5.84
C LEU A 286 -8.26 11.22 4.59
N ILE A 287 -7.07 10.88 4.09
CA ILE A 287 -6.86 9.94 2.99
C ILE A 287 -6.30 8.65 3.58
N CYS A 288 -6.79 7.51 3.07
CA CYS A 288 -6.21 6.20 3.33
C CYS A 288 -5.86 5.61 1.96
N ASP A 289 -4.56 5.50 1.65
CA ASP A 289 -4.12 5.06 0.32
C ASP A 289 -4.64 3.67 -0.04
N ASP A 290 -4.90 2.82 0.96
CA ASP A 290 -5.38 1.44 0.79
C ASP A 290 -6.89 1.28 0.97
N LEU A 291 -7.66 2.35 1.20
CA LEU A 291 -9.11 2.23 1.38
C LEU A 291 -9.80 1.90 0.04
N GLY A 292 -10.35 0.70 -0.06
CA GLY A 292 -11.18 0.23 -1.16
C GLY A 292 -12.14 -0.88 -0.77
N LEU A 293 -12.65 -1.61 -1.77
CA LEU A 293 -13.65 -2.66 -1.55
C LEU A 293 -13.13 -3.85 -0.71
N ALA A 294 -11.82 -4.12 -0.78
CA ALA A 294 -11.20 -5.21 -0.03
C ALA A 294 -11.22 -4.98 1.49
N ASN A 295 -11.39 -3.74 1.93
CA ASN A 295 -11.36 -3.31 3.33
C ASN A 295 -12.76 -3.36 3.98
N LEU A 296 -13.79 -3.75 3.23
CA LEU A 296 -15.17 -3.83 3.70
C LEU A 296 -15.52 -5.25 4.16
N ILE A 297 -16.21 -5.35 5.28
CA ILE A 297 -16.80 -6.59 5.79
C ILE A 297 -18.32 -6.44 5.69
N VAL A 298 -18.97 -7.34 4.97
CA VAL A 298 -20.44 -7.37 4.83
C VAL A 298 -21.05 -8.42 5.74
N ARG A 299 -22.33 -8.27 6.07
CA ARG A 299 -23.03 -9.17 7.01
C ARG A 299 -23.01 -10.62 6.52
N SER A 300 -23.28 -10.86 5.24
CA SER A 300 -23.24 -12.20 4.63
C SER A 300 -23.10 -12.13 3.11
N LYS A 301 -23.15 -13.28 2.42
CA LYS A 301 -23.17 -13.36 0.95
C LYS A 301 -24.44 -12.77 0.33
N ASP A 302 -25.57 -12.89 1.04
CA ASP A 302 -26.89 -12.48 0.56
C ASP A 302 -27.32 -11.12 1.12
N ASP A 303 -26.68 -10.65 2.18
CA ASP A 303 -26.85 -9.30 2.76
C ASP A 303 -25.53 -8.53 2.69
N LEU A 304 -25.44 -7.68 1.67
CA LEU A 304 -24.27 -6.83 1.38
C LEU A 304 -24.19 -5.58 2.29
N THR A 305 -24.95 -5.52 3.38
CA THR A 305 -24.80 -4.46 4.40
C THR A 305 -23.40 -4.51 5.00
N VAL A 306 -22.67 -3.41 4.92
CA VAL A 306 -21.33 -3.26 5.49
C VAL A 306 -21.46 -3.14 7.02
N VAL A 307 -20.81 -4.06 7.72
CA VAL A 307 -20.74 -4.14 9.18
C VAL A 307 -19.32 -3.87 9.71
N GLY A 308 -18.35 -3.67 8.82
CA GLY A 308 -16.97 -3.37 9.16
C GLY A 308 -16.23 -2.63 8.06
N VAL A 309 -15.47 -1.61 8.45
CA VAL A 309 -14.38 -1.02 7.66
C VAL A 309 -13.10 -1.23 8.44
N VAL A 310 -12.17 -1.99 7.86
CA VAL A 310 -10.94 -2.44 8.53
C VAL A 310 -9.71 -2.04 7.71
N ASP A 311 -8.52 -2.30 8.25
CA ASP A 311 -7.26 -2.12 7.53
C ASP A 311 -7.07 -0.69 7.00
N LEU A 312 -7.23 0.28 7.90
CA LEU A 312 -7.07 1.72 7.63
C LEU A 312 -5.61 2.17 7.75
N GLU A 313 -4.69 1.29 7.38
CA GLU A 313 -3.27 1.59 7.29
C GLU A 313 -2.97 2.57 6.15
N TRP A 314 -1.81 3.24 6.21
CA TRP A 314 -1.44 4.28 5.25
C TRP A 314 -2.42 5.47 5.25
N SER A 315 -3.01 5.77 6.41
CA SER A 315 -3.92 6.91 6.61
C SER A 315 -3.15 8.18 6.98
N TYR A 316 -3.35 9.26 6.23
CA TYR A 316 -2.69 10.56 6.44
C TYR A 316 -3.65 11.70 6.10
N ILE A 317 -3.23 12.93 6.39
CA ILE A 317 -3.93 14.14 5.96
C ILE A 317 -3.38 14.56 4.60
N GLY A 318 -4.24 14.61 3.58
CA GLY A 318 -3.84 14.90 2.20
C GLY A 318 -4.78 15.83 1.43
N PRO A 319 -4.48 16.11 0.14
CA PRO A 319 -5.27 17.01 -0.70
C PRO A 319 -6.73 16.59 -0.88
N ALA A 320 -7.66 17.55 -0.77
CA ALA A 320 -9.09 17.30 -1.03
C ALA A 320 -9.34 16.75 -2.44
N GLN A 321 -8.64 17.28 -3.43
CA GLN A 321 -8.75 16.86 -4.83
C GLN A 321 -8.21 15.45 -5.09
N LEU A 322 -7.27 14.99 -4.26
CA LEU A 322 -6.78 13.61 -4.31
C LEU A 322 -7.83 12.66 -3.71
N PHE A 323 -8.42 13.04 -2.57
CA PHE A 323 -9.53 12.29 -1.97
C PHE A 323 -10.74 12.21 -2.92
N GLY A 324 -11.12 13.34 -3.52
CA GLY A 324 -12.25 13.45 -4.43
C GLY A 324 -11.92 13.10 -5.87
N SER A 325 -10.91 12.27 -6.13
CA SER A 325 -10.56 11.83 -7.48
C SER A 325 -11.43 10.64 -7.92
N ALA A 326 -11.53 10.40 -9.23
CA ALA A 326 -12.09 9.16 -9.74
C ALA A 326 -11.39 7.94 -9.10
N PRO A 327 -12.13 7.02 -8.44
CA PRO A 327 -11.49 6.05 -7.55
C PRO A 327 -10.79 4.91 -8.31
N TRP A 328 -9.56 4.60 -7.92
CA TRP A 328 -8.83 3.46 -8.48
C TRP A 328 -9.44 2.10 -8.11
N TRP A 329 -10.13 2.01 -6.97
CA TRP A 329 -10.60 0.74 -6.38
C TRP A 329 -11.93 0.22 -6.97
N LEU A 330 -12.51 0.86 -7.98
CA LEU A 330 -13.82 0.48 -8.54
C LEU A 330 -13.89 -1.00 -8.97
N LEU A 331 -12.79 -1.54 -9.47
CA LEU A 331 -12.66 -2.96 -9.82
C LEU A 331 -11.80 -3.77 -8.82
N GLN A 332 -11.64 -3.25 -7.60
CA GLN A 332 -10.81 -3.79 -6.51
C GLN A 332 -9.29 -3.85 -6.79
N ASP A 333 -8.89 -3.47 -7.99
CA ASP A 333 -7.52 -3.60 -8.47
C ASP A 333 -6.94 -2.24 -8.88
N ARG A 334 -5.68 -1.99 -8.52
CA ARG A 334 -5.00 -0.76 -8.93
C ARG A 334 -4.67 -0.86 -10.41
N PRO A 335 -4.98 0.15 -11.24
CA PRO A 335 -4.82 0.07 -12.69
C PRO A 335 -3.36 0.20 -13.16
N VAL A 336 -2.38 -0.32 -12.41
CA VAL A 336 -0.94 -0.19 -12.69
C VAL A 336 -0.26 -1.54 -12.93
N ASN A 337 -0.99 -2.66 -12.83
CA ASN A 337 -0.44 -3.99 -13.11
C ASN A 337 -0.71 -4.44 -14.55
N SER A 338 -0.10 -5.57 -14.93
CA SER A 338 -0.12 -6.08 -16.31
C SER A 338 -1.50 -6.40 -16.87
N THR A 339 -2.52 -6.61 -16.02
CA THR A 339 -3.92 -6.79 -16.48
C THR A 339 -4.46 -5.52 -17.15
N TRP A 340 -3.84 -4.38 -16.84
CA TRP A 340 -4.20 -3.06 -17.34
C TRP A 340 -3.31 -2.61 -18.50
N ASP A 341 -2.31 -3.39 -18.90
CA ASP A 341 -1.37 -2.97 -19.95
C ASP A 341 -2.08 -2.62 -21.25
N CYS A 342 -1.74 -1.45 -21.78
CA CYS A 342 -2.22 -1.01 -23.09
C CYS A 342 -1.49 -1.77 -24.21
N LYS A 343 -2.20 -2.02 -25.32
CA LYS A 343 -1.57 -2.47 -26.56
C LYS A 343 -1.23 -1.25 -27.41
N GLY A 344 -0.02 -0.73 -27.23
CA GLY A 344 0.31 0.60 -27.75
C GLY A 344 -0.52 1.66 -27.02
N ASP A 345 -1.33 2.42 -27.75
CA ASP A 345 -2.23 3.44 -27.18
C ASP A 345 -3.65 2.91 -26.92
N GLU A 346 -3.95 1.67 -27.31
CA GLU A 346 -5.28 1.09 -27.11
C GLU A 346 -5.46 0.58 -25.66
N PRO A 347 -6.50 1.04 -24.94
CA PRO A 347 -6.76 0.59 -23.59
C PRO A 347 -7.22 -0.88 -23.57
N PRO A 348 -6.93 -1.63 -22.49
CA PRO A 348 -7.38 -3.01 -22.34
C PRO A 348 -8.91 -3.10 -22.19
N LYS A 349 -9.48 -4.29 -22.45
CA LYS A 349 -10.94 -4.53 -22.32
C LYS A 349 -11.50 -4.15 -20.94
N ILE A 350 -10.72 -4.35 -19.88
CA ILE A 350 -11.09 -4.01 -18.50
C ILE A 350 -11.36 -2.51 -18.31
N ALA A 351 -10.76 -1.64 -19.13
CA ALA A 351 -10.96 -0.20 -19.06
C ALA A 351 -12.42 0.20 -19.32
N ALA A 352 -13.11 -0.43 -20.27
CA ALA A 352 -14.52 -0.16 -20.55
C ALA A 352 -15.40 -0.46 -19.33
N ARG A 353 -15.09 -1.55 -18.62
CA ARG A 353 -15.78 -1.91 -17.38
C ARG A 353 -15.50 -0.90 -16.26
N TYR A 354 -14.26 -0.43 -16.14
CA TYR A 354 -13.91 0.62 -15.19
C TYR A 354 -14.74 1.89 -15.42
N PHE A 355 -14.85 2.36 -16.66
CA PHE A 355 -15.64 3.56 -16.96
C PHE A 355 -17.14 3.36 -16.72
N LYS A 356 -17.70 2.19 -17.05
CA LYS A 356 -19.08 1.83 -16.70
C LYS A 356 -19.33 1.98 -15.19
N TYR A 357 -18.43 1.44 -14.36
CA TYR A 357 -18.58 1.51 -12.91
C TYR A 357 -18.27 2.89 -12.34
N LEU A 358 -17.41 3.68 -13.00
CA LEU A 358 -17.21 5.07 -12.65
C LEU A 358 -18.49 5.89 -12.85
N GLU A 359 -19.22 5.66 -13.94
CA GLU A 359 -20.52 6.30 -14.18
C GLU A 359 -21.55 5.93 -13.11
N ILE A 360 -21.65 4.65 -12.76
CA ILE A 360 -22.53 4.18 -11.67
C ILE A 360 -22.13 4.85 -10.35
N PHE A 361 -20.83 4.87 -10.01
CA PHE A 361 -20.35 5.47 -8.77
C PHE A 361 -20.63 6.97 -8.71
N ILE A 362 -20.39 7.73 -9.78
CA ILE A 362 -20.68 9.17 -9.84
C ILE A 362 -22.17 9.41 -9.57
N ARG A 363 -23.06 8.68 -10.26
CA ARG A 363 -24.51 8.80 -10.06
C ARG A 363 -24.89 8.53 -8.61
N VAL A 364 -24.43 7.41 -8.05
CA VAL A 364 -24.73 7.01 -6.67
C VAL A 364 -24.21 8.04 -5.67
N LEU A 365 -22.99 8.53 -5.87
CA LEU A 365 -22.38 9.55 -5.02
C LEU A 365 -23.20 10.85 -5.04
N GLU A 366 -23.67 11.30 -6.20
CA GLU A 366 -24.54 12.47 -6.30
C GLU A 366 -25.88 12.30 -5.58
N GLU A 367 -26.48 11.12 -5.67
CA GLU A 367 -27.72 10.78 -4.99
C GLU A 367 -27.54 10.76 -3.47
N GLU A 368 -26.46 10.16 -2.97
CA GLU A 368 -26.15 10.15 -1.53
C GLU A 368 -25.79 11.54 -1.02
N GLU A 369 -25.01 12.30 -1.77
CA GLU A 369 -24.63 13.67 -1.41
C GLU A 369 -25.85 14.59 -1.34
N ALA A 370 -26.83 14.42 -2.25
CA ALA A 370 -28.08 15.17 -2.23
C ALA A 370 -28.96 14.88 -1.00
N LYS A 371 -28.80 13.72 -0.36
CA LYS A 371 -29.52 13.37 0.88
C LYS A 371 -28.89 14.03 2.12
N MET A 372 -27.68 14.58 2.01
CA MET A 372 -26.95 15.11 3.16
C MET A 372 -27.28 16.57 3.45
N PRO A 373 -27.76 16.90 4.68
CA PRO A 373 -28.02 18.29 5.06
C PRO A 373 -26.75 19.14 4.97
N GLY A 374 -26.85 20.31 4.33
CA GLY A 374 -25.74 21.27 4.23
C GLY A 374 -24.73 21.01 3.10
N HIS A 375 -24.91 19.98 2.26
CA HIS A 375 -24.06 19.70 1.09
C HIS A 375 -24.59 20.34 -0.21
N ASN A 376 -24.95 21.62 -0.16
CA ASN A 376 -25.55 22.30 -1.32
C ASN A 376 -24.58 22.43 -2.51
N GLU A 377 -23.27 22.48 -2.25
CA GLU A 377 -22.24 22.62 -3.29
C GLU A 377 -21.85 21.30 -3.97
N LYS A 378 -22.32 20.15 -3.47
CA LYS A 378 -21.96 18.82 -3.98
C LYS A 378 -20.44 18.67 -4.21
N GLU A 379 -19.65 19.07 -3.21
CA GLU A 379 -18.20 19.26 -3.37
C GLU A 379 -17.48 17.96 -3.79
N LEU A 380 -17.87 16.80 -3.23
CA LEU A 380 -17.16 15.55 -3.46
C LEU A 380 -17.46 14.99 -4.86
N SER A 381 -18.73 14.90 -5.26
CA SER A 381 -19.08 14.45 -6.62
C SER A 381 -18.58 15.41 -7.70
N SER A 382 -18.53 16.72 -7.41
CA SER A 382 -17.96 17.73 -8.31
C SER A 382 -16.45 17.56 -8.49
N LEU A 383 -15.71 17.23 -7.44
CA LEU A 383 -14.28 16.91 -7.53
C LEU A 383 -14.04 15.66 -8.38
N VAL A 384 -14.86 14.62 -8.22
CA VAL A 384 -14.72 13.38 -9.00
C VAL A 384 -14.89 13.67 -10.48
N LYS A 385 -15.96 14.39 -10.84
CA LYS A 385 -16.22 14.81 -12.22
C LYS A 385 -15.13 15.74 -12.77
N TRP A 386 -14.65 16.68 -11.95
CA TRP A 386 -13.53 17.55 -12.33
C TRP A 386 -12.28 16.73 -12.63
N SER A 387 -11.94 15.76 -11.79
CA SER A 387 -10.73 14.94 -11.97
C SER A 387 -10.77 14.11 -13.26
N GLN A 388 -11.96 13.66 -13.67
CA GLN A 388 -12.17 12.97 -14.94
C GLN A 388 -12.06 13.94 -16.12
N ALA A 389 -12.72 15.10 -16.04
CA ALA A 389 -12.74 16.09 -17.12
C ALA A 389 -11.37 16.75 -17.36
N SER A 390 -10.57 16.97 -16.31
CA SER A 390 -9.24 17.57 -16.39
C SER A 390 -8.11 16.57 -16.64
N GLY A 391 -8.41 15.27 -16.58
CA GLY A 391 -7.40 14.22 -16.62
C GLY A 391 -6.57 14.08 -15.32
N ALA A 392 -6.82 14.91 -14.30
CA ALA A 392 -6.11 14.86 -13.02
C ALA A 392 -6.25 13.49 -12.33
N MET A 393 -7.34 12.75 -12.57
CA MET A 393 -7.51 11.40 -12.03
C MET A 393 -6.35 10.46 -12.40
N TRP A 394 -5.77 10.62 -13.58
CA TRP A 394 -4.68 9.77 -14.03
C TRP A 394 -3.38 10.08 -13.30
N LEU A 395 -3.08 11.37 -13.09
CA LEU A 395 -1.98 11.79 -12.23
C LEU A 395 -2.18 11.25 -10.81
N HIS A 396 -3.37 11.44 -10.23
CA HIS A 396 -3.70 10.98 -8.88
C HIS A 396 -3.49 9.47 -8.71
N MET A 397 -3.87 8.64 -9.68
CA MET A 397 -3.60 7.19 -9.65
C MET A 397 -2.10 6.86 -9.62
N LEU A 398 -1.26 7.63 -10.33
CA LEU A 398 0.20 7.50 -10.30
C LEU A 398 0.78 7.95 -8.94
N LEU A 399 0.21 8.98 -8.32
CA LEU A 399 0.63 9.48 -7.00
C LEU A 399 0.30 8.50 -5.87
N LEU A 400 -0.78 7.73 -6.02
CA LEU A 400 -1.23 6.73 -5.02
C LEU A 400 -0.60 5.36 -5.21
N SER A 401 0.18 5.16 -6.28
CA SER A 401 0.84 3.89 -6.59
C SER A 401 2.33 3.92 -6.19
N GLY A 402 2.97 2.75 -6.09
CA GLY A 402 4.40 2.61 -5.82
C GLY A 402 5.27 3.18 -6.96
N PHE A 403 6.36 2.51 -7.33
CA PHE A 403 7.13 2.94 -8.51
C PHE A 403 6.26 2.88 -9.76
N ASN A 404 6.22 3.96 -10.53
CA ASN A 404 5.42 4.00 -11.75
C ASN A 404 6.21 3.45 -12.96
N ASP A 405 5.48 2.90 -13.94
CA ASP A 405 6.02 2.64 -15.28
C ASP A 405 5.41 3.62 -16.28
N HIS A 406 6.23 4.14 -17.19
CA HIS A 406 5.84 5.12 -18.21
C HIS A 406 4.84 4.55 -19.25
N ARG A 407 4.63 3.23 -19.24
CA ARG A 407 3.66 2.51 -20.09
C ARG A 407 2.43 2.03 -19.31
N SER A 408 2.39 2.23 -18.00
CA SER A 408 1.22 1.88 -17.19
C SER A 408 -0.04 2.55 -17.71
N PHE A 409 -1.21 1.95 -17.43
CA PHE A 409 -2.48 2.45 -17.94
C PHE A 409 -2.76 3.92 -17.56
N PRO A 410 -2.64 4.36 -16.30
CA PRO A 410 -2.84 5.75 -15.93
C PRO A 410 -1.85 6.68 -16.64
N PHE A 411 -0.60 6.25 -16.81
CA PHE A 411 0.40 7.06 -17.52
C PHE A 411 0.04 7.23 -19.00
N THR A 412 -0.37 6.15 -19.65
CA THR A 412 -0.83 6.17 -21.05
C THR A 412 -2.08 7.04 -21.21
N GLN A 413 -3.07 6.91 -20.31
CA GLN A 413 -4.27 7.73 -20.33
C GLN A 413 -3.99 9.21 -20.04
N LEU A 414 -3.04 9.52 -19.14
CA LEU A 414 -2.59 10.89 -18.89
C LEU A 414 -1.97 11.49 -20.15
N ARG A 415 -1.06 10.78 -20.81
CA ARG A 415 -0.44 11.22 -22.07
C ARG A 415 -1.47 11.46 -23.16
N LEU A 416 -2.44 10.56 -23.32
CA LEU A 416 -3.55 10.71 -24.28
C LEU A 416 -4.43 11.93 -23.95
N HIS A 417 -4.72 12.17 -22.68
CA HIS A 417 -5.53 13.31 -22.24
C HIS A 417 -4.85 14.66 -22.50
N ILE A 418 -3.54 14.77 -22.20
CA ILE A 418 -2.74 15.97 -22.51
C ILE A 418 -2.61 16.18 -24.03
N GLY A 419 -2.60 15.09 -24.79
CA GLY A 419 -2.52 15.09 -26.25
C GLY A 419 -1.08 14.98 -26.75
N ALA A 420 -0.91 14.26 -27.87
CA ALA A 420 0.40 13.91 -28.41
C ALA A 420 1.29 15.13 -28.73
N THR A 421 0.70 16.22 -29.23
CA THR A 421 1.44 17.44 -29.58
C THR A 421 2.04 18.13 -28.36
N GLU A 422 1.24 18.31 -27.30
CA GLU A 422 1.68 18.95 -26.06
C GLU A 422 2.67 18.06 -25.30
N TRP A 423 2.43 16.74 -25.28
CA TRP A 423 3.36 15.79 -24.69
C TRP A 423 4.73 15.85 -25.39
N ALA A 424 4.77 15.76 -26.72
CA ALA A 424 6.01 15.84 -27.49
C ALA A 424 6.71 17.20 -27.36
N ARG A 425 5.96 18.29 -27.14
CA ARG A 425 6.52 19.61 -26.84
C ARG A 425 7.30 19.58 -25.52
N ARG A 426 6.74 18.98 -24.47
CA ARG A 426 7.39 18.84 -23.16
C ARG A 426 8.56 17.85 -23.19
N GLU A 427 8.44 16.74 -23.90
CA GLU A 427 9.55 15.80 -24.07
C GLU A 427 10.79 16.51 -24.65
N LYS A 428 10.62 17.37 -25.65
CA LYS A 428 11.71 18.17 -26.22
C LYS A 428 12.38 19.13 -25.23
N GLU A 429 11.68 19.59 -24.19
CA GLU A 429 12.28 20.44 -23.14
C GLU A 429 13.25 19.64 -22.26
N PHE A 430 13.02 18.33 -22.13
CA PHE A 430 13.81 17.43 -21.27
C PHE A 430 14.69 16.45 -22.05
N ASP A 431 14.59 16.41 -23.38
CA ASP A 431 15.44 15.62 -24.27
C ASP A 431 16.84 16.22 -24.43
N LYS A 432 17.54 16.33 -23.30
CA LYS A 432 18.95 16.73 -23.26
C LYS A 432 19.82 15.53 -23.58
N ALA A 433 20.04 15.29 -24.88
CA ALA A 433 20.70 14.10 -25.40
C ALA A 433 21.93 13.64 -24.59
N LYS A 434 22.86 14.56 -24.27
CA LYS A 434 24.08 14.23 -23.50
C LYS A 434 23.81 13.79 -22.06
N GLU A 435 22.93 14.49 -21.34
CA GLU A 435 22.57 14.14 -19.95
C GLU A 435 21.82 12.81 -19.91
N CYS A 436 20.89 12.62 -20.85
CA CYS A 436 20.07 11.43 -20.98
C CYS A 436 20.91 10.19 -21.36
N GLU A 437 21.88 10.35 -22.27
CA GLU A 437 22.84 9.30 -22.63
C GLU A 437 23.75 8.91 -21.48
N ALA A 438 24.31 9.89 -20.77
CA ALA A 438 25.15 9.63 -19.60
C ALA A 438 24.36 8.93 -18.49
N PHE A 439 23.12 9.34 -18.26
CA PHE A 439 22.21 8.68 -17.32
C PHE A 439 21.97 7.22 -17.73
N ALA A 440 21.58 6.98 -18.98
CA ALA A 440 21.26 5.64 -19.47
C ALA A 440 22.48 4.70 -19.42
N ALA A 441 23.66 5.18 -19.83
CA ALA A 441 24.89 4.39 -19.75
C ALA A 441 25.26 4.04 -18.29
N ARG A 442 25.07 4.98 -17.35
CA ARG A 442 25.26 4.72 -15.93
C ARG A 442 24.30 3.64 -15.43
N LYS A 443 23.01 3.74 -15.77
CA LYS A 443 22.01 2.75 -15.36
C LYS A 443 22.28 1.35 -15.88
N VAL A 444 22.76 1.21 -17.11
CA VAL A 444 23.17 -0.10 -17.66
C VAL A 444 24.34 -0.67 -16.86
N SER A 445 25.37 0.14 -16.57
CA SER A 445 26.49 -0.32 -15.74
C SER A 445 26.10 -0.69 -14.30
N GLU A 446 25.12 0.02 -13.71
CA GLU A 446 24.57 -0.32 -12.40
C GLU A 446 23.79 -1.64 -12.44
N LEU A 447 23.01 -1.88 -13.51
CA LEU A 447 22.30 -3.14 -13.71
C LEU A 447 23.27 -4.32 -13.84
N ASP A 448 24.34 -4.19 -14.62
CA ASP A 448 25.35 -5.26 -14.78
C ASP A 448 25.98 -5.65 -13.43
N LYS A 449 26.28 -4.65 -12.58
CA LYS A 449 26.81 -4.90 -11.23
C LYS A 449 25.77 -5.54 -10.32
N TYR A 450 24.52 -5.09 -10.44
CA TYR A 450 23.40 -5.64 -9.69
C TYR A 450 23.14 -7.10 -10.05
N ASP A 451 23.17 -7.47 -11.33
CA ASP A 451 22.92 -8.85 -11.77
C ASP A 451 23.99 -9.81 -11.25
N ASN A 452 25.27 -9.40 -11.26
CA ASN A 452 26.36 -10.17 -10.64
C ASN A 452 26.17 -10.35 -9.12
N ALA A 453 25.72 -9.30 -8.42
CA ALA A 453 25.44 -9.37 -6.99
C ALA A 453 24.24 -10.29 -6.72
N LEU A 454 23.22 -10.25 -7.58
CA LEU A 454 22.02 -11.07 -7.46
C LEU A 454 22.34 -12.55 -7.65
N GLU A 455 23.14 -12.90 -8.65
CA GLU A 455 23.59 -14.28 -8.86
C GLU A 455 24.27 -14.85 -7.61
N LYS A 456 25.21 -14.09 -7.03
CA LYS A 456 25.89 -14.49 -5.79
C LYS A 456 24.93 -14.63 -4.60
N MET A 457 23.95 -13.74 -4.49
CA MET A 457 22.96 -13.81 -3.43
C MET A 457 22.02 -15.02 -3.61
N GLU A 458 21.67 -15.37 -4.84
CA GLU A 458 20.91 -16.58 -5.17
C GLU A 458 21.70 -17.86 -4.85
N GLU A 459 23.00 -17.90 -5.09
CA GLU A 459 23.88 -19.00 -4.65
C GLU A 459 23.87 -19.16 -3.12
N ASN A 460 24.01 -18.05 -2.39
CA ASN A 460 23.91 -18.06 -0.92
C ASN A 460 22.52 -18.56 -0.46
N LYS A 461 21.45 -18.17 -1.16
CA LYS A 461 20.10 -18.65 -0.84
C LYS A 461 19.98 -20.16 -1.08
N ALA A 462 20.58 -20.70 -2.12
CA ALA A 462 20.60 -22.15 -2.36
C ALA A 462 21.31 -22.92 -1.23
N LEU A 463 22.32 -22.31 -0.58
CA LEU A 463 22.94 -22.88 0.62
C LEU A 463 21.97 -22.91 1.81
N VAL A 464 21.11 -21.89 1.96
CA VAL A 464 20.04 -21.89 2.96
C VAL A 464 19.03 -22.99 2.66
N ASP A 465 18.56 -23.09 1.42
CA ASP A 465 17.55 -24.06 1.00
C ASP A 465 18.06 -25.51 1.13
N SER A 466 19.36 -25.75 0.94
CA SER A 466 20.00 -27.06 1.17
C SER A 466 20.34 -27.34 2.64
N GLY A 467 20.13 -26.38 3.54
CA GLY A 467 20.44 -26.51 4.97
C GLY A 467 21.93 -26.37 5.32
N ASN A 468 22.75 -25.97 4.36
CA ASN A 468 24.19 -25.72 4.53
C ASN A 468 24.50 -24.32 5.09
N MET A 469 23.50 -23.44 5.17
CA MET A 469 23.58 -22.11 5.77
C MET A 469 22.30 -21.82 6.55
N THR A 470 22.41 -21.14 7.68
CA THR A 470 21.24 -20.69 8.43
C THR A 470 20.68 -19.38 7.86
N LYS A 471 19.38 -19.12 8.06
CA LYS A 471 18.76 -17.84 7.66
C LYS A 471 19.46 -16.62 8.29
N LYS A 472 19.92 -16.75 9.54
CA LYS A 472 20.63 -15.68 10.27
C LYS A 472 22.01 -15.41 9.66
N GLU A 473 22.75 -16.45 9.28
CA GLU A 473 24.03 -16.30 8.57
C GLU A 473 23.84 -15.66 7.19
N PHE A 474 22.78 -16.05 6.45
CA PHE A 474 22.45 -15.42 5.17
C PHE A 474 22.24 -13.91 5.31
N ILE A 475 21.41 -13.49 6.28
CA ILE A 475 21.14 -12.06 6.54
C ILE A 475 22.43 -11.33 6.92
N ALA A 476 23.26 -11.93 7.78
CA ALA A 476 24.54 -11.34 8.19
C ALA A 476 25.51 -11.20 7.00
N ASN A 477 25.57 -12.17 6.10
CA ASN A 477 26.37 -12.12 4.89
C ASN A 477 25.88 -11.03 3.93
N ALA A 478 24.56 -10.92 3.75
CA ALA A 478 23.95 -9.90 2.90
C ALA A 478 24.25 -8.47 3.39
N LEU A 479 24.34 -8.24 4.71
CA LEU A 479 24.70 -6.95 5.31
C LEU A 479 26.15 -6.49 5.01
N ILE A 480 27.02 -7.41 4.64
CA ILE A 480 28.45 -7.14 4.37
C ILE A 480 28.70 -6.88 2.88
N GLU A 481 27.79 -7.32 2.00
CA GLU A 481 27.97 -7.15 0.56
C GLU A 481 27.69 -5.72 0.07
N PRO A 482 28.60 -5.13 -0.73
CA PRO A 482 28.38 -3.79 -1.29
C PRO A 482 27.14 -3.79 -2.20
N GLY A 483 26.11 -3.04 -1.82
CA GLY A 483 24.87 -2.90 -2.59
C GLY A 483 23.59 -3.30 -1.84
N CYS A 484 23.72 -4.06 -0.74
CA CYS A 484 22.65 -4.27 0.21
C CYS A 484 22.74 -3.20 1.30
N ILE A 485 21.80 -2.26 1.30
CA ILE A 485 21.50 -1.47 2.51
C ILE A 485 20.16 -2.01 3.02
N PRO A 486 20.14 -3.01 3.92
CA PRO A 486 18.90 -3.41 4.55
C PRO A 486 18.37 -2.26 5.40
N CYS A 487 17.05 -2.12 5.43
CA CYS A 487 16.40 -1.21 6.36
C CYS A 487 16.43 -1.69 7.82
N SER A 488 16.99 -2.87 8.11
CA SER A 488 16.90 -3.53 9.41
C SER A 488 18.22 -3.46 10.19
N SER A 489 18.11 -3.24 11.50
CA SER A 489 19.25 -3.29 12.45
C SER A 489 18.95 -4.05 13.75
N SER A 490 17.85 -4.83 13.84
CA SER A 490 17.31 -5.19 15.16
C SER A 490 17.13 -6.68 15.50
N LEU A 491 17.59 -7.66 14.69
CA LEU A 491 17.47 -9.08 15.07
C LEU A 491 18.78 -9.87 14.96
N VAL A 492 19.74 -9.56 15.82
CA VAL A 492 20.82 -10.50 16.18
C VAL A 492 20.67 -10.89 17.65
N ASN A 493 19.81 -11.86 17.93
CA ASN A 493 19.92 -12.67 19.14
C ASN A 493 20.17 -14.13 18.72
N LYS A 494 21.28 -14.68 19.23
CA LYS A 494 21.68 -16.07 19.09
C LYS A 494 20.74 -16.93 19.92
N ASP A 495 19.96 -17.77 19.24
CA ASP A 495 19.37 -18.98 19.79
C ASP A 495 19.10 -19.89 18.59
N GLU A 496 19.65 -21.11 18.66
CA GLU A 496 19.40 -22.22 17.75
C GLU A 496 18.13 -22.93 18.20
N MET A 497 17.16 -23.12 17.30
CA MET A 497 15.98 -23.96 17.54
C MET A 497 15.83 -25.04 16.46
N PRO A 498 15.26 -26.21 16.80
CA PRO A 498 15.20 -27.36 15.91
C PRO A 498 14.08 -27.22 14.88
N LYS A 499 14.30 -27.85 13.71
CA LYS A 499 13.32 -27.98 12.62
C LYS A 499 12.15 -28.87 13.06
N ASP A 500 10.93 -28.33 13.04
CA ASP A 500 9.71 -29.15 12.97
C ASP A 500 8.54 -28.38 12.33
N GLU A 501 7.62 -29.11 11.70
CA GLU A 501 6.60 -28.62 10.78
C GLU A 501 5.55 -27.73 11.48
N GLY A 502 5.67 -26.42 11.28
CA GLY A 502 4.73 -25.41 11.76
C GLY A 502 3.60 -25.07 10.76
N LEU A 503 2.52 -24.48 11.27
CA LEU A 503 1.27 -24.12 10.58
C LEU A 503 1.39 -23.19 9.33
N PHE A 504 2.60 -22.76 8.95
CA PHE A 504 2.86 -21.73 7.94
C PHE A 504 3.29 -22.23 6.54
N TYR A 505 3.17 -23.53 6.26
CA TYR A 505 3.68 -24.13 5.01
C TYR A 505 3.14 -23.51 3.70
N LYS A 506 1.96 -22.86 3.73
CA LYS A 506 1.38 -22.18 2.55
C LYS A 506 1.98 -20.81 2.23
N VAL A 507 2.73 -20.20 3.15
CA VAL A 507 3.37 -18.89 2.95
C VAL A 507 4.64 -19.01 2.11
N ALA A 508 5.43 -20.06 2.30
CA ALA A 508 6.67 -20.30 1.54
C ALA A 508 6.41 -20.51 0.03
N ALA A 509 5.33 -21.22 -0.33
CA ALA A 509 4.97 -21.48 -1.73
C ALA A 509 4.59 -20.21 -2.52
N TRP A 510 4.14 -19.14 -1.85
CA TRP A 510 3.75 -17.89 -2.49
C TRP A 510 4.96 -16.95 -2.73
N PHE A 511 5.93 -16.94 -1.80
CA PHE A 511 7.22 -16.26 -2.01
C PHE A 511 7.97 -16.81 -3.23
N SER A 512 7.95 -18.13 -3.43
CA SER A 512 8.54 -18.78 -4.61
C SER A 512 7.86 -18.38 -5.93
N LEU A 513 6.57 -18.04 -5.92
CA LEU A 513 5.80 -17.68 -7.12
C LEU A 513 6.17 -16.27 -7.66
N ARG A 514 6.57 -15.35 -6.77
CA ARG A 514 7.03 -14.00 -7.15
C ARG A 514 8.42 -14.06 -7.79
N ALA A 515 9.32 -14.91 -7.27
CA ALA A 515 10.61 -15.22 -7.88
C ALA A 515 10.45 -15.94 -9.24
N ALA A 516 9.49 -16.86 -9.37
CA ALA A 516 9.23 -17.55 -10.65
C ALA A 516 8.72 -16.60 -11.76
N LYS A 517 7.91 -15.59 -11.42
CA LYS A 517 7.45 -14.56 -12.38
C LYS A 517 8.58 -13.70 -12.93
N LEU A 518 9.65 -13.48 -12.17
CA LEU A 518 10.85 -12.77 -12.64
C LEU A 518 11.71 -13.65 -13.57
N ARG A 519 11.70 -14.99 -13.38
CA ARG A 519 12.44 -15.95 -14.23
C ARG A 519 11.93 -16.03 -15.67
N GLU A 520 10.62 -15.86 -15.90
CA GLU A 520 10.05 -15.89 -17.26
C GLU A 520 10.24 -14.56 -18.00
N ALA A 521 10.21 -13.42 -17.28
CA ALA A 521 10.42 -12.10 -17.87
C ALA A 521 11.88 -11.85 -18.27
N ALA A 522 12.85 -12.35 -17.49
CA ALA A 522 14.28 -12.20 -17.79
C ALA A 522 14.79 -13.15 -18.91
N ARG A 523 14.03 -14.21 -19.25
CA ARG A 523 14.43 -15.18 -20.29
C ARG A 523 13.85 -14.90 -21.69
N MET A 524 12.93 -13.95 -21.82
CA MET A 524 12.24 -13.64 -23.09
C MET A 524 12.33 -12.16 -23.52
N GLY A 525 13.27 -11.39 -22.97
CA GLY A 525 13.50 -9.97 -23.31
C GLY A 525 14.80 -9.73 -24.04
#